data_AF-A0A2K3MAD6-F1
#
_entry.id   AF-A0A2K3MAD6-F1
#
_cell.length_a   1.000
_cell.length_b   1.000
_cell.length_c   1.000
_cell.angle_alpha   90.00
_cell.angle_beta   90.00
_cell.angle_gamma   90.00
#
_symmetry.space_group_name_H-M   'P 1'
#
loop_
_entity.id
_entity.type
_entity.pdbx_description
1 polymer ?
#
loop_
_entity_poly.entity_id
_entity_poly.type
_entity_poly.pdbx_seq_one_letter_code
_entity_poly.pdbx_strand_id
1 'polypeptide(L)'
;MPESISNIKAEGLKDPLLSPEVAFKNWVCSRELLRHFRSSYPVTTQSLVNKVRRLKDAISQRDTKLEEIKLSAQSDLRHQVSLVVHPMHQALEAALVHYDADDKKRNAKGPKANGYV
;
A
#
# COMPACT_ATOMS: atom_id res chain seq x y z
N MET A 1 15.13 37.08 -23.55
CA MET A 1 14.71 37.00 -22.14
C MET A 1 14.71 35.54 -21.72
N PRO A 2 15.75 35.04 -21.02
CA PRO A 2 15.89 33.64 -20.61
C PRO A 2 15.23 33.37 -19.24
N GLU A 3 13.99 33.81 -19.06
CA GLU A 3 13.28 33.68 -17.77
C GLU A 3 12.78 32.25 -17.50
N SER A 4 12.67 31.42 -18.53
CA SER A 4 12.18 30.04 -18.41
C SER A 4 13.17 29.09 -17.73
N ILE A 5 14.48 29.40 -17.75
CA ILE A 5 15.51 28.55 -17.13
C ILE A 5 15.67 28.88 -15.64
N SER A 6 15.32 30.11 -15.23
CA SER A 6 15.45 30.56 -13.83
C SER A 6 14.39 29.94 -12.91
N ASN A 7 13.19 29.65 -13.42
CA ASN A 7 12.12 29.06 -12.60
C ASN A 7 12.32 27.57 -12.29
N ILE A 8 13.09 26.84 -13.09
CA ILE A 8 13.45 25.44 -12.81
C ILE A 8 14.48 25.35 -11.66
N LYS A 9 15.22 26.44 -11.41
CA LYS A 9 16.27 26.49 -10.37
C LYS A 9 15.75 26.88 -8.98
N ALA A 10 14.53 27.44 -8.90
CA ALA A 10 13.91 27.86 -7.63
C ALA A 10 13.06 26.76 -6.97
N GLU A 11 12.42 25.91 -7.76
CA GLU A 11 11.61 24.77 -7.30
C GLU A 11 12.43 23.49 -7.46
N GLY A 12 13.48 23.35 -6.64
CA GLY A 12 14.42 22.24 -6.70
C GLY A 12 13.72 20.91 -6.98
N LEU A 13 14.19 20.23 -8.02
CA LEU A 13 13.84 18.90 -8.51
C LEU A 13 13.79 17.87 -7.35
N LYS A 14 12.73 17.88 -6.57
CA LYS A 14 12.50 16.96 -5.46
C LYS A 14 11.36 16.06 -5.86
N ASP A 15 11.62 15.17 -6.80
CA ASP A 15 10.77 14.00 -6.99
C ASP A 15 10.68 13.30 -5.64
N PRO A 16 9.50 13.31 -4.98
CA PRO A 16 9.41 13.04 -3.57
C PRO A 16 9.89 11.63 -3.22
N LEU A 17 9.85 10.67 -4.15
CA LEU A 17 10.28 9.29 -3.89
C LEU A 17 11.77 9.02 -4.04
N LEU A 18 12.55 9.93 -4.65
CA LEU A 18 13.99 9.72 -4.87
C LEU A 18 14.84 10.29 -3.75
N SER A 19 14.25 11.07 -2.85
CA SER A 19 14.86 11.30 -1.55
C SER A 19 14.93 9.95 -0.80
N PRO A 20 16.13 9.48 -0.41
CA PRO A 20 16.28 8.25 0.34
C PRO A 20 15.41 8.22 1.60
N GLU A 21 15.22 9.37 2.25
CA GLU A 21 14.38 9.51 3.44
C GLU A 21 12.92 9.19 3.16
N VAL A 22 12.37 9.68 2.04
CA VAL A 22 10.97 9.47 1.69
C VAL A 22 10.74 8.06 1.17
N ALA A 23 11.66 7.51 0.37
CA ALA A 23 11.64 6.10 -0.03
C ALA A 23 11.65 5.18 1.20
N PHE A 24 12.56 5.45 2.14
CA PHE A 24 12.69 4.70 3.38
C PHE A 24 11.44 4.81 4.25
N LYS A 25 10.91 6.03 4.44
CA LYS A 25 9.64 6.24 5.16
C LYS A 25 8.51 5.44 4.50
N ASN A 26 8.44 5.46 3.17
CA ASN A 26 7.40 4.74 2.47
C ASN A 26 7.52 3.22 2.64
N TRP A 27 8.74 2.70 2.58
CA TRP A 27 9.05 1.30 2.85
C TRP A 27 8.64 0.89 4.26
N VAL A 28 9.07 1.64 5.27
CA VAL A 28 8.79 1.36 6.68
C VAL A 28 7.29 1.35 6.94
N CYS A 29 6.56 2.35 6.46
CA CYS A 29 5.11 2.40 6.65
C CYS A 29 4.39 1.25 5.92
N SER A 30 4.81 0.88 4.70
CA SER A 30 4.24 -0.30 4.00
C SER A 30 4.49 -1.59 4.79
N ARG A 31 5.72 -1.78 5.29
CA ARG A 31 6.09 -2.95 6.09
C ARG A 31 5.31 -3.05 7.39
N GLU A 32 5.16 -1.96 8.12
CA GLU A 32 4.45 -1.99 9.40
C GLU A 32 2.95 -2.24 9.19
N LEU A 33 2.38 -1.68 8.14
CA LEU A 33 0.99 -1.94 7.76
C LEU A 33 0.78 -3.43 7.45
N LEU A 34 1.68 -4.03 6.66
CA LEU A 34 1.68 -5.46 6.34
C LEU A 34 1.91 -6.34 7.59
N ARG A 35 2.74 -5.90 8.52
CA ARG A 35 2.96 -6.60 9.80
C ARG A 35 1.67 -6.65 10.62
N HIS A 36 1.01 -5.51 10.77
CA HIS A 36 -0.28 -5.46 11.47
C HIS A 36 -1.35 -6.29 10.77
N PHE A 37 -1.39 -6.28 9.44
CA PHE A 37 -2.29 -7.11 8.65
C PHE A 37 -2.07 -8.59 8.94
N ARG A 38 -0.83 -9.09 8.77
CA ARG A 38 -0.46 -10.49 9.01
C ARG A 38 -0.71 -10.90 10.47
N SER A 39 -0.40 -10.04 11.42
CA SER A 39 -0.62 -10.30 12.86
C SER A 39 -2.10 -10.41 13.26
N SER A 40 -3.02 -9.96 12.41
CA SER A 40 -4.45 -10.00 12.69
C SER A 40 -5.11 -11.32 12.29
N TYR A 41 -4.34 -12.25 11.72
CA TYR A 41 -4.79 -13.58 11.35
C TYR A 41 -4.39 -14.65 12.38
N PRO A 42 -5.19 -15.70 12.58
CA PRO A 42 -6.49 -15.94 11.95
C PRO A 42 -7.57 -14.97 12.48
N VAL A 43 -8.49 -14.53 11.61
CA VAL A 43 -9.57 -13.61 12.00
C VAL A 43 -10.67 -14.40 12.70
N THR A 44 -10.61 -14.45 14.02
CA THR A 44 -11.52 -15.24 14.87
C THR A 44 -12.59 -14.42 15.58
N THR A 45 -12.43 -13.10 15.65
CA THR A 45 -13.32 -12.19 16.39
C THR A 45 -13.78 -11.03 15.52
N GLN A 46 -14.92 -10.42 15.87
CA GLN A 46 -15.44 -9.26 15.16
C GLN A 46 -14.50 -8.04 15.23
N SER A 47 -13.75 -7.88 16.34
CA SER A 47 -12.76 -6.81 16.45
C SER A 47 -11.63 -6.98 15.43
N LEU A 48 -11.19 -8.22 15.18
CA LEU A 48 -10.22 -8.53 14.14
C LEU A 48 -10.79 -8.35 12.73
N VAL A 49 -12.07 -8.71 12.49
CA VAL A 49 -12.75 -8.41 11.21
C VAL A 49 -12.70 -6.91 10.92
N ASN A 50 -13.10 -6.09 11.89
CA ASN A 50 -13.10 -4.64 11.77
C ASN A 50 -11.69 -4.08 11.56
N LYS A 51 -10.69 -4.61 12.28
CA LYS A 51 -9.28 -4.22 12.14
C LYS A 51 -8.75 -4.55 10.75
N VAL A 52 -8.95 -5.77 10.27
CA VAL A 52 -8.47 -6.23 8.96
C VAL A 52 -9.14 -5.46 7.82
N ARG A 53 -10.43 -5.10 7.94
CA ARG A 53 -11.10 -4.20 6.99
C ARG A 53 -10.41 -2.83 6.91
N ARG A 54 -10.16 -2.18 8.06
CA ARG A 54 -9.45 -0.89 8.11
C ARG A 54 -8.03 -0.99 7.55
N LEU A 55 -7.33 -2.09 7.83
CA LEU A 55 -6.00 -2.34 7.29
C LEU A 55 -6.05 -2.52 5.76
N LYS A 56 -7.05 -3.22 5.23
CA LYS A 56 -7.28 -3.33 3.78
C LYS A 56 -7.48 -1.95 3.15
N ASP A 57 -8.30 -1.08 3.73
CA ASP A 57 -8.52 0.27 3.19
C ASP A 57 -7.23 1.11 3.20
N ALA A 58 -6.44 1.02 4.28
CA ALA A 58 -5.14 1.68 4.37
C ALA A 58 -4.11 1.11 3.37
N ILE A 59 -4.12 -0.21 3.13
CA ILE A 59 -3.27 -0.87 2.14
C ILE A 59 -3.64 -0.36 0.74
N SER A 60 -4.92 -0.34 0.38
CA SER A 60 -5.40 0.17 -0.91
C SER A 60 -5.03 1.64 -1.13
N GLN A 61 -5.24 2.50 -0.13
CA GLN A 61 -4.88 3.92 -0.23
C GLN A 61 -3.38 4.10 -0.50
N ARG A 62 -2.55 3.31 0.17
CA ARG A 62 -1.09 3.36 0.02
C ARG A 62 -0.65 2.85 -1.36
N ASP A 63 -1.32 1.81 -1.83
CA ASP A 63 -1.09 1.22 -3.15
C ASP A 63 -1.38 2.22 -4.28
N THR A 64 -2.54 2.89 -4.24
CA THR A 64 -2.87 3.98 -5.15
C THR A 64 -1.82 5.10 -5.09
N LYS A 65 -1.36 5.46 -3.89
CA LYS A 65 -0.36 6.51 -3.75
C LYS A 65 0.97 6.16 -4.40
N LEU A 66 1.37 4.89 -4.33
CA LEU A 66 2.59 4.40 -4.98
C LEU A 66 2.47 4.45 -6.51
N GLU A 67 1.31 4.11 -7.07
CA GLU A 67 1.06 4.23 -8.51
C GLU A 67 1.02 5.67 -9.00
N GLU A 68 0.39 6.59 -8.26
CA GLU A 68 0.44 8.03 -8.57
C GLU A 68 1.89 8.54 -8.68
N ILE A 69 2.77 8.06 -7.81
CA ILE A 69 4.17 8.50 -7.80
C ILE A 69 4.94 7.89 -8.97
N LYS A 70 4.68 6.63 -9.34
CA LYS A 70 5.25 6.04 -10.56
C LYS A 70 4.82 6.82 -11.81
N LEU A 71 3.55 7.21 -11.91
CA LEU A 71 3.00 7.91 -13.07
C LEU A 71 3.46 9.37 -13.18
N SER A 72 3.64 10.05 -12.05
CA SER A 72 4.12 11.44 -11.99
C SER A 72 5.64 11.59 -12.08
N ALA A 73 6.39 10.48 -12.00
CA ALA A 73 7.84 10.51 -12.10
C ALA A 73 8.33 11.05 -13.47
N GLN A 74 9.34 11.92 -13.40
CA GLN A 74 10.04 12.42 -14.58
C GLN A 74 10.64 11.29 -15.41
N SER A 75 10.62 11.43 -16.73
CA SER A 75 11.04 10.38 -17.69
C SER A 75 12.38 9.74 -17.32
N ASP A 76 13.37 10.55 -16.96
CA ASP A 76 14.74 10.12 -16.65
C ASP A 76 14.84 9.30 -15.36
N LEU A 77 13.81 9.36 -14.50
CA LEU A 77 13.81 8.75 -13.16
C LEU A 77 12.78 7.62 -13.02
N ARG A 78 11.89 7.44 -14.01
CA ARG A 78 10.84 6.40 -13.99
C ARG A 78 11.37 5.01 -13.70
N HIS A 79 12.54 4.67 -14.26
CA HIS A 79 13.15 3.36 -14.02
C HIS A 79 13.54 3.17 -12.55
N GLN A 80 14.24 4.15 -11.97
CA GLN A 80 14.66 4.09 -10.56
C GLN A 80 13.46 4.10 -9.61
N VAL A 81 12.46 4.95 -9.86
CA VAL A 81 11.21 4.96 -9.10
C VAL A 81 10.52 3.60 -9.18
N SER A 82 10.47 2.98 -10.37
CA SER A 82 9.89 1.65 -10.53
C SER A 82 10.62 0.59 -9.71
N LEU A 83 11.95 0.59 -9.68
CA LEU A 83 12.75 -0.35 -8.87
C LEU A 83 12.42 -0.26 -7.37
N VAL A 84 12.19 0.97 -6.86
CA VAL A 84 11.88 1.20 -5.44
C VAL A 84 10.43 0.85 -5.12
N VAL A 85 9.50 1.24 -5.98
CA VAL A 85 8.06 1.10 -5.72
C VAL A 85 7.58 -0.34 -5.94
N HIS A 86 8.10 -1.03 -6.96
CA HIS A 86 7.63 -2.36 -7.37
C HIS A 86 7.53 -3.37 -6.21
N PRO A 87 8.58 -3.60 -5.38
CA PRO A 87 8.47 -4.55 -4.28
C PRO A 87 7.45 -4.12 -3.20
N MET A 88 7.22 -2.82 -3.02
CA MET A 88 6.17 -2.33 -2.11
C MET A 88 4.79 -2.66 -2.67
N HIS A 89 4.57 -2.35 -3.95
CA HIS A 89 3.32 -2.60 -4.65
C HIS A 89 2.95 -4.08 -4.62
N GLN A 90 3.87 -4.96 -5.04
CA GLN A 90 3.67 -6.41 -5.01
C GLN A 90 3.26 -6.93 -3.63
N ALA A 91 3.88 -6.41 -2.56
CA ALA A 91 3.57 -6.84 -1.20
C ALA A 91 2.18 -6.36 -0.73
N LEU A 92 1.76 -5.16 -1.15
CA LEU A 92 0.43 -4.61 -0.85
C LEU A 92 -0.65 -5.35 -1.63
N GLU A 93 -0.47 -5.57 -2.93
CA GLU A 93 -1.40 -6.34 -3.77
C GLU A 93 -1.61 -7.77 -3.24
N ALA A 94 -0.52 -8.46 -2.87
CA ALA A 94 -0.63 -9.80 -2.28
C ALA A 94 -1.46 -9.81 -0.98
N ALA A 95 -1.39 -8.75 -0.18
CA ALA A 95 -2.23 -8.62 1.01
C ALA A 95 -3.70 -8.37 0.67
N LEU A 96 -4.00 -7.59 -0.37
CA LEU A 96 -5.37 -7.38 -0.86
C LEU A 96 -5.98 -8.69 -1.39
N VAL A 97 -5.23 -9.45 -2.20
CA VAL A 97 -5.66 -10.77 -2.68
C VAL A 97 -5.94 -11.72 -1.51
N HIS A 98 -5.09 -11.71 -0.47
CA HIS A 98 -5.33 -12.50 0.73
C HIS A 98 -6.59 -12.07 1.49
N TYR A 99 -6.84 -10.75 1.59
CA TYR A 99 -8.06 -10.23 2.21
C TYR A 99 -9.30 -10.74 1.47
N ASP A 100 -9.35 -10.64 0.15
CA ASP A 100 -10.51 -11.04 -0.65
C ASP A 100 -10.79 -12.54 -0.53
N ALA A 101 -9.73 -13.36 -0.52
CA ALA A 101 -9.85 -14.80 -0.32
C ALA A 101 -10.39 -15.15 1.08
N ASP A 102 -9.91 -14.49 2.13
CA ASP A 102 -10.41 -14.67 3.49
C ASP A 102 -11.86 -14.18 3.63
N ASP A 103 -12.18 -13.01 3.08
CA ASP A 103 -13.52 -12.43 3.14
C ASP A 103 -14.55 -13.33 2.45
N LYS A 104 -14.23 -13.82 1.24
CA LYS A 104 -15.07 -14.81 0.54
C LYS A 104 -15.28 -16.06 1.37
N LYS A 105 -14.23 -16.58 2.03
CA LYS A 105 -14.30 -17.77 2.88
C LYS A 105 -15.16 -17.54 4.14
N ARG A 106 -15.10 -16.36 4.74
CA ARG A 106 -15.93 -15.99 5.91
C ARG A 106 -17.40 -15.86 5.53
N ASN A 107 -17.69 -15.25 4.39
CA ASN A 107 -19.05 -15.07 3.89
C ASN A 107 -19.67 -16.35 3.30
N ALA A 108 -18.85 -17.27 2.77
CA ALA A 108 -19.32 -18.58 2.29
C ALA A 108 -19.68 -19.55 3.43
N LYS A 109 -19.12 -19.35 4.62
CA LYS A 109 -19.56 -20.04 5.84
C LYS A 109 -20.84 -19.38 6.34
N GLY A 110 -21.99 -19.84 5.84
CA GLY A 110 -23.30 -19.46 6.39
C GLY A 110 -23.40 -19.69 7.91
N PRO A 111 -24.47 -19.20 8.57
CA PRO A 111 -24.62 -19.33 10.01
C PRO A 111 -24.40 -20.79 10.41
N LYS A 112 -23.38 -21.04 11.25
CA LYS A 112 -23.13 -22.38 11.80
C LYS A 112 -24.43 -22.80 12.47
N ALA A 113 -25.02 -23.91 12.01
CA ALA A 113 -26.10 -24.54 12.74
C ALA A 113 -25.58 -24.84 14.15
N ASN A 114 -26.16 -24.19 15.15
CA ASN A 114 -25.90 -24.51 16.55
C ASN A 114 -26.44 -25.92 16.77
N GLY A 115 -25.57 -26.91 16.67
CA GLY A 115 -25.87 -28.30 16.99
C GLY A 115 -26.06 -28.44 18.50
N TYR A 116 -27.26 -28.12 18.96
CA TYR A 116 -27.83 -28.74 20.14
C TYR A 116 -28.82 -29.79 19.64
N VAL A 117 -28.46 -31.06 19.81
CA VAL A 117 -29.36 -32.23 19.71
C VAL A 117 -29.76 -32.59 21.12
#